data_AF-A0A498NB80-F1
#
_entry.id   AF-A0A498NB80-F1
#
_cell.length_a   1.000
_cell.length_b   1.000
_cell.length_c   1.000
_cell.angle_alpha   90.00
_cell.angle_beta   90.00
_cell.angle_gamma   90.00
#
_symmetry.space_group_name_H-M   'P 1'
#
loop_
_entity.id
_entity.type
_entity.pdbx_description
1 polymer ?
#
loop_
_entity_poly.entity_id
_entity_poly.type
_entity_poly.pdbx_seq_one_letter_code
_entity_poly.pdbx_strand_id
1 'polypeptide(L)'
;MTEFWLISAPGEKTCQQTWDKMNMATSQTNMSTNHKFNIPELKWDMAKYPIKQSLKNISEIMSKQVSQIDNDLKARASAYNSLKGNLQSLERKNVGSLLTRSLADIVKRDDFVLDSEYLITLIVVVPKTSYPDWQKTYETLSEMVVPRSTKFMVRDFQYNEEEMKADKEEMTRLSTDKKKQFGPLVRWLKVNFSEAFIAWIHIKALRVFTESVLRYGLPVNFQAMLLQPNKKNVKKLREVLQDLYKHLDSSATASMDIPGLNLSQQEYYPYVYYKIDCNLLEFK
;
A
#
# COMPACT_ATOMS: atom_id res chain seq x y z
N MET A 1 1.82 -17.77 4.06
CA MET A 1 2.74 -17.12 3.11
C MET A 1 2.66 -17.92 1.83
N THR A 2 1.96 -17.36 0.86
CA THR A 2 1.58 -17.98 -0.40
C THR A 2 2.61 -17.57 -1.44
N GLU A 3 3.68 -18.36 -1.51
CA GLU A 3 4.70 -18.26 -2.55
C GLU A 3 4.32 -19.21 -3.67
N PHE A 4 4.44 -18.75 -4.92
CA PHE A 4 4.28 -19.58 -6.10
C PHE A 4 5.53 -19.51 -6.98
N TRP A 5 5.85 -20.62 -7.62
CA TRP A 5 6.93 -20.76 -8.57
C TRP A 5 6.33 -20.99 -9.94
N LEU A 6 6.55 -20.04 -10.84
CA LEU A 6 6.19 -20.18 -12.24
C LEU A 6 7.41 -20.70 -12.98
N ILE A 7 7.33 -21.94 -13.43
CA ILE A 7 8.41 -22.63 -14.14
C ILE A 7 8.00 -22.95 -15.57
N SER A 8 8.97 -23.10 -16.46
CA SER A 8 8.74 -23.67 -17.80
C SER A 8 9.87 -24.63 -18.13
N ALA A 9 9.52 -25.71 -18.82
CA ALA A 9 10.44 -26.75 -19.27
C ALA A 9 10.06 -27.22 -20.69
N PRO A 10 11.03 -27.65 -21.51
CA PRO A 10 10.77 -28.06 -22.88
C PRO A 10 9.90 -29.32 -22.93
N GLY A 11 9.11 -29.43 -24.00
CA GLY A 11 8.40 -30.65 -24.35
C GLY A 11 9.38 -31.65 -24.96
N GLU A 12 9.71 -32.73 -24.25
CA GLU A 12 10.59 -33.78 -24.82
C GLU A 12 9.94 -34.42 -26.06
N LYS A 13 8.71 -34.95 -25.91
CA LYS A 13 7.86 -35.40 -27.02
C LYS A 13 6.54 -34.62 -27.09
N THR A 14 5.94 -34.32 -25.93
CA THR A 14 4.75 -33.47 -25.81
C THR A 14 4.82 -32.64 -24.53
N CYS A 15 4.19 -31.46 -24.51
CA CYS A 15 4.05 -30.64 -23.31
C CYS A 15 3.37 -31.41 -22.15
N GLN A 16 2.46 -32.32 -22.47
CA GLN A 16 1.76 -33.16 -21.51
C GLN A 16 2.73 -34.09 -20.76
N GLN A 17 3.69 -34.70 -21.45
CA GLN A 17 4.67 -35.56 -20.80
C GLN A 17 5.56 -34.78 -19.84
N THR A 18 5.97 -33.56 -20.20
CA THR A 18 6.74 -32.69 -19.32
C THR A 18 5.96 -32.36 -18.03
N TRP A 19 4.65 -32.11 -18.15
CA TRP A 19 3.75 -31.92 -17.02
C TRP A 19 3.66 -33.17 -16.13
N ASP A 20 3.40 -34.33 -16.72
CA ASP A 20 3.22 -35.59 -15.98
C ASP A 20 4.51 -36.00 -15.26
N LYS A 21 5.66 -35.83 -15.90
CA LYS A 21 6.99 -36.10 -15.33
C LYS A 21 7.27 -35.22 -14.11
N MET A 22 7.00 -33.91 -14.22
CA MET A 22 7.17 -32.96 -13.11
C MET A 22 6.21 -33.27 -11.95
N ASN A 23 4.94 -33.52 -12.26
CA ASN A 23 3.95 -33.88 -11.24
C ASN A 23 4.31 -35.16 -10.52
N MET A 24 4.71 -36.20 -11.24
CA MET A 24 5.12 -37.46 -10.64
C MET A 24 6.31 -37.25 -9.69
N ALA A 25 7.33 -36.49 -10.11
CA ALA A 25 8.52 -36.22 -9.29
C ALA A 25 8.21 -35.43 -8.00
N THR A 26 7.26 -34.50 -8.06
CA THR A 26 6.93 -33.60 -6.94
C THR A 26 5.82 -34.13 -6.02
N SER A 27 4.96 -35.02 -6.54
CA SER A 27 3.85 -35.63 -5.79
C SER A 27 4.32 -36.70 -4.81
N GLN A 28 5.44 -37.40 -5.11
CA GLN A 28 5.96 -38.52 -4.31
C GLN A 28 6.14 -38.20 -2.82
N THR A 29 6.39 -36.93 -2.44
CA THR A 29 6.45 -36.53 -1.02
C THR A 29 5.68 -35.25 -0.70
N ASN A 30 4.61 -34.96 -1.45
CA ASN A 30 3.77 -33.77 -1.26
C ASN A 30 4.61 -32.47 -1.16
N MET A 31 5.54 -32.31 -2.12
CA MET A 31 6.52 -31.22 -2.11
C MET A 31 5.92 -29.89 -2.57
N SER A 32 4.92 -29.94 -3.46
CA SER A 32 4.18 -28.79 -3.96
C SER A 32 2.78 -29.18 -4.45
N THR A 33 1.87 -28.22 -4.43
CA THR A 33 0.62 -28.29 -5.19
C THR A 33 0.87 -27.68 -6.56
N ASN A 34 0.54 -28.41 -7.63
CA ASN A 34 0.91 -28.00 -8.98
C ASN A 34 -0.34 -27.72 -9.80
N HIS A 35 -0.26 -26.67 -10.61
CA HIS A 35 -1.27 -26.32 -11.58
C HIS A 35 -0.60 -26.13 -12.94
N LYS A 36 -1.25 -26.59 -14.01
CA LYS A 36 -0.81 -26.18 -15.34
C LYS A 36 -0.97 -24.67 -15.42
N PHE A 37 0.10 -23.98 -15.78
CA PHE A 37 -0.04 -22.60 -16.20
C PHE A 37 -0.40 -22.61 -17.68
N ASN A 38 -1.62 -23.09 -17.94
CA ASN A 38 -2.20 -23.03 -19.26
C ASN A 38 -2.36 -21.54 -19.58
N ILE A 39 -1.54 -21.04 -20.50
CA ILE A 39 -1.91 -19.90 -21.33
C ILE A 39 -2.86 -20.49 -22.40
N PRO A 40 -4.00 -21.11 -22.00
CA PRO A 40 -5.26 -20.39 -21.85
C PRO A 40 -6.29 -20.99 -20.84
N GLU A 41 -5.95 -21.17 -19.57
CA GLU A 41 -6.95 -21.36 -18.48
C GLU A 41 -6.73 -20.46 -17.26
N LEU A 42 -5.62 -19.71 -17.21
CA LEU A 42 -5.66 -18.35 -16.66
C LEU A 42 -5.99 -17.45 -17.86
N LYS A 43 -7.29 -17.21 -18.11
CA LYS A 43 -7.80 -16.65 -19.37
C LYS A 43 -7.05 -15.36 -19.71
N TRP A 44 -6.08 -15.46 -20.62
CA TRP A 44 -5.38 -14.33 -21.17
C TRP A 44 -6.44 -13.33 -21.64
N ASP A 45 -6.33 -12.08 -21.20
CA ASP A 45 -7.32 -11.05 -21.53
C ASP A 45 -7.09 -10.62 -22.97
N MET A 46 -7.64 -11.39 -23.91
CA MET A 46 -7.53 -11.16 -25.35
C MET A 46 -8.16 -9.83 -25.77
N ALA A 47 -9.11 -9.31 -24.99
CA ALA A 47 -9.76 -8.04 -25.26
C ALA A 47 -8.82 -6.87 -24.93
N LYS A 48 -8.07 -6.95 -23.82
CA LYS A 48 -7.09 -5.92 -23.43
C LYS A 48 -5.74 -6.09 -24.11
N TYR A 49 -5.31 -7.33 -24.34
CA TYR A 49 -3.97 -7.69 -24.83
C TYR A 49 -4.07 -8.64 -26.04
N PRO A 50 -4.38 -8.16 -27.25
CA PRO A 50 -4.64 -9.06 -28.37
C PRO A 50 -3.39 -9.82 -28.83
N ILE A 51 -3.42 -11.16 -28.83
CA ILE A 51 -2.28 -12.02 -29.24
C ILE A 51 -1.83 -11.87 -30.69
N LYS A 52 -2.66 -11.23 -31.53
CA LYS A 52 -2.32 -10.91 -32.92
C LYS A 52 -1.33 -9.74 -33.05
N GLN A 53 -1.17 -8.96 -31.98
CA GLN A 53 -0.20 -7.85 -31.96
C GLN A 53 1.20 -8.35 -31.60
N SER A 54 2.21 -7.56 -31.94
CA SER A 54 3.58 -7.85 -31.54
C SER A 54 3.72 -7.84 -30.01
N LEU A 55 4.65 -8.65 -29.49
CA LEU A 55 4.97 -8.66 -28.06
C LEU A 55 5.37 -7.26 -27.55
N LYS A 56 6.07 -6.48 -28.39
CA LYS A 56 6.40 -5.08 -28.10
C LYS A 56 5.15 -4.25 -27.85
N ASN A 57 4.19 -4.26 -28.77
CA ASN A 57 2.95 -3.49 -28.61
C ASN A 57 2.15 -3.91 -27.38
N ILE A 58 2.04 -5.22 -27.13
CA ILE A 58 1.37 -5.74 -25.93
C ILE A 58 2.05 -5.23 -24.65
N SER A 59 3.38 -5.25 -24.60
CA SER A 59 4.14 -4.75 -23.45
C SER A 59 3.97 -3.24 -23.23
N GLU A 60 3.86 -2.46 -24.31
CA GLU A 60 3.61 -1.01 -24.25
C GLU A 60 2.20 -0.70 -23.72
N ILE A 61 1.17 -1.46 -24.16
CA ILE A 61 -0.20 -1.33 -23.66
C ILE A 61 -0.25 -1.59 -22.14
N MET A 62 0.38 -2.68 -21.68
CA MET A 62 0.45 -3.00 -20.24
C MET A 62 1.18 -1.91 -19.46
N SER A 63 2.32 -1.44 -19.98
CA SER A 63 3.12 -0.40 -19.32
C SER A 63 2.34 0.90 -19.18
N LYS A 64 1.62 1.31 -20.22
CA LYS A 64 0.77 2.51 -20.20
C LYS A 64 -0.38 2.37 -19.20
N GLN A 65 -1.06 1.22 -19.18
CA GLN A 65 -2.16 0.95 -18.24
C GLN A 65 -1.67 1.02 -16.78
N VAL A 66 -0.58 0.33 -16.45
CA VAL A 66 -0.04 0.32 -15.08
C VAL A 66 0.45 1.72 -14.67
N SER A 67 1.08 2.46 -15.59
CA SER A 67 1.54 3.83 -15.32
C SER A 67 0.37 4.78 -15.04
N GLN A 68 -0.73 4.64 -15.78
CA GLN A 68 -1.95 5.42 -15.54
C GLN A 68 -2.54 5.11 -14.16
N ILE A 69 -2.64 3.82 -13.80
CA ILE A 69 -3.13 3.39 -12.48
C ILE A 69 -2.26 3.97 -11.36
N ASP A 70 -0.93 3.93 -11.50
CA ASP A 70 0.00 4.47 -10.51
C ASP A 70 -0.14 5.99 -10.34
N ASN A 71 -0.24 6.73 -11.44
CA ASN A 71 -0.44 8.19 -11.41
C ASN A 71 -1.76 8.57 -10.73
N ASP A 72 -2.85 7.88 -11.09
CA ASP A 72 -4.17 8.12 -10.49
C ASP A 72 -4.19 7.75 -9.00
N LEU A 73 -3.50 6.67 -8.62
CA LEU A 73 -3.34 6.27 -7.22
C LEU A 73 -2.61 7.36 -6.43
N LYS A 74 -1.48 7.86 -6.94
CA LYS A 74 -0.70 8.93 -6.30
C LYS A 74 -1.53 10.20 -6.10
N ALA A 75 -2.25 10.63 -7.13
CA ALA A 75 -3.12 11.80 -7.06
C ALA A 75 -4.23 11.64 -6.00
N ARG A 76 -4.95 10.51 -6.01
CA ARG A 76 -6.03 10.22 -5.06
C ARG A 76 -5.51 10.06 -3.63
N ALA A 77 -4.39 9.37 -3.46
CA ALA A 77 -3.75 9.18 -2.16
C ALA A 77 -3.28 10.53 -1.58
N SER A 78 -2.65 11.38 -2.39
CA SER A 78 -2.24 12.72 -1.98
C SER A 78 -3.44 13.55 -1.51
N ALA A 79 -4.52 13.61 -2.31
CA ALA A 79 -5.72 14.37 -1.94
C ALA A 79 -6.35 13.87 -0.62
N TYR A 80 -6.46 12.56 -0.44
CA TYR A 80 -7.01 11.97 0.78
C TYR A 80 -6.10 12.20 2.00
N ASN A 81 -4.79 12.08 1.82
CA ASN A 81 -3.82 12.31 2.89
C ASN A 81 -3.75 13.79 3.30
N SER A 82 -3.89 14.73 2.37
CA SER A 82 -4.01 16.16 2.70
C SER A 82 -5.26 16.44 3.55
N LEU A 83 -6.43 15.87 3.20
CA LEU A 83 -7.63 16.00 4.03
C LEU A 83 -7.42 15.43 5.43
N LYS A 84 -6.80 14.25 5.53
CA LYS A 84 -6.48 13.63 6.82
C LYS A 84 -5.50 14.47 7.64
N GLY A 85 -4.47 15.03 7.01
CA GLY A 85 -3.47 15.88 7.65
C GLY A 85 -4.06 17.17 8.19
N ASN A 86 -4.88 17.86 7.38
CA ASN A 86 -5.57 19.09 7.79
C ASN A 86 -6.51 18.84 8.97
N LEU A 87 -7.32 17.76 8.90
CA LEU A 87 -8.20 17.38 10.00
C LEU A 87 -7.41 17.07 11.26
N GLN A 88 -6.32 16.31 11.16
CA GLN A 88 -5.48 15.98 12.32
C GLN A 88 -4.83 17.23 12.94
N SER A 89 -4.44 18.21 12.12
CA SER A 89 -3.90 19.49 12.61
C SER A 89 -4.92 20.25 13.45
N LEU A 90 -6.17 20.33 12.97
CA LEU A 90 -7.28 20.95 13.71
C LEU A 90 -7.67 20.16 14.97
N GLU A 91 -7.71 18.83 14.89
CA GLU A 91 -7.97 17.97 16.06
C GLU A 91 -6.92 18.18 17.16
N ARG A 92 -5.64 18.37 16.79
CA ARG A 92 -4.56 18.66 17.76
C ARG A 92 -4.75 19.99 18.48
N LYS A 93 -5.35 21.00 17.85
CA LYS A 93 -5.69 22.26 18.53
C LYS A 93 -6.66 22.04 19.70
N ASN A 94 -7.50 21.02 19.64
CA ASN A 94 -8.53 20.75 20.66
C ASN A 94 -8.11 19.73 21.72
N VAL A 95 -6.87 19.22 21.67
CA VAL A 95 -6.36 18.21 22.60
C VAL A 95 -5.22 18.78 23.43
N GLY A 96 -5.13 18.38 24.70
CA GLY A 96 -4.04 18.77 25.60
C GLY A 96 -4.53 19.35 26.91
N SER A 97 -3.58 19.82 27.73
CA SER A 97 -3.91 20.53 28.95
C SER A 97 -4.63 21.84 28.64
N LEU A 98 -5.41 22.32 29.60
CA LEU A 98 -6.07 23.62 29.55
C LEU A 98 -5.11 24.76 29.15
N LEU A 99 -3.82 24.69 29.51
CA LEU A 99 -2.80 25.69 29.12
C LEU A 99 -2.53 25.77 27.61
N THR A 100 -2.78 24.70 26.87
CA THR A 100 -2.29 24.53 25.49
C THR A 100 -3.37 24.21 24.46
N ARG A 101 -4.54 23.73 24.89
CA ARG A 101 -5.66 23.43 23.99
C ARG A 101 -6.50 24.66 23.69
N SER A 102 -7.23 24.63 22.59
CA SER A 102 -8.31 25.54 22.29
C SER A 102 -9.39 25.47 23.38
N LEU A 103 -9.91 26.65 23.71
CA LEU A 103 -11.01 26.85 24.66
C LEU A 103 -12.35 27.03 23.96
N ALA A 104 -12.38 26.94 22.62
CA ALA A 104 -13.54 27.26 21.82
C ALA A 104 -14.79 26.40 22.16
N ASP A 105 -14.58 25.19 22.67
CA ASP A 105 -15.63 24.28 23.12
C ASP A 105 -15.96 24.40 24.62
N ILE A 106 -15.25 25.27 25.36
CA ILE A 106 -15.36 25.42 26.81
C ILE A 106 -16.03 26.76 27.17
N VAL A 107 -15.58 27.86 26.56
CA VAL A 107 -16.03 29.22 26.92
C VAL A 107 -17.25 29.65 26.11
N LYS A 108 -18.10 30.48 26.73
CA LYS A 108 -19.33 31.02 26.14
C LYS A 108 -19.27 32.55 26.14
N ARG A 109 -20.11 33.16 25.30
CA ARG A 109 -20.24 34.62 25.23
C ARG A 109 -20.48 35.27 26.60
N ASP A 110 -21.35 34.65 27.41
CA ASP A 110 -21.73 35.13 28.76
C ASP A 110 -20.58 35.08 29.78
N ASP A 111 -19.46 34.41 29.46
CA ASP A 111 -18.27 34.39 30.30
C ASP A 111 -17.44 35.67 30.15
N PHE A 112 -17.71 36.51 29.14
CA PHE A 112 -16.93 37.71 28.82
C PHE A 112 -17.76 38.99 28.93
N VAL A 113 -17.13 40.03 29.49
CA VAL A 113 -17.57 41.42 29.33
C VAL A 113 -17.10 41.90 27.96
N LEU A 114 -18.04 42.07 27.04
CA LEU A 114 -17.80 42.56 25.67
C LEU A 114 -18.19 44.03 25.56
N ASP A 115 -17.66 44.72 24.54
CA ASP A 115 -18.01 46.10 24.18
C ASP A 115 -17.78 47.15 25.29
N SER A 116 -16.82 46.90 26.19
CA SER A 116 -16.43 47.85 27.23
C SER A 116 -15.10 48.51 26.89
N GLU A 117 -15.03 49.84 27.03
CA GLU A 117 -13.78 50.60 26.88
C GLU A 117 -12.86 50.48 28.11
N TYR A 118 -13.41 50.07 29.25
CA TYR A 118 -12.73 50.13 30.56
C TYR A 118 -12.53 48.75 31.20
N LEU A 119 -13.28 47.74 30.77
CA LEU A 119 -13.23 46.40 31.32
C LEU A 119 -12.85 45.40 30.23
N ILE A 120 -11.95 44.49 30.59
CA ILE A 120 -11.63 43.30 29.81
C ILE A 120 -11.78 42.08 30.70
N THR A 121 -12.22 40.97 30.12
CA THR A 121 -12.20 39.68 30.81
C THR A 121 -10.89 38.97 30.49
N LEU A 122 -10.09 38.72 31.51
CA LEU A 122 -8.92 37.85 31.42
C LEU A 122 -9.30 36.46 31.91
N ILE A 123 -8.74 35.45 31.26
CA ILE A 123 -8.91 34.08 31.68
C ILE A 123 -7.56 33.58 32.23
N VAL A 124 -7.57 32.86 33.37
CA VAL A 124 -6.33 32.49 34.09
C VAL A 124 -6.33 31.00 34.42
N VAL A 125 -5.29 30.22 34.05
CA VAL A 125 -5.19 28.80 34.48
C VAL A 125 -4.67 28.74 35.90
N VAL A 126 -5.39 28.10 36.82
CA VAL A 126 -4.89 27.81 38.17
C VAL A 126 -4.85 26.30 38.39
N PRO A 127 -3.73 25.73 38.88
CA PRO A 127 -3.70 24.34 39.33
C PRO A 127 -4.76 24.08 40.41
N LYS A 128 -5.44 22.92 40.35
CA LYS A 128 -6.50 22.56 41.30
C LYS A 128 -6.06 22.67 42.77
N THR A 129 -4.80 22.35 43.04
CA THR A 129 -4.19 22.43 44.37
C THR A 129 -4.07 23.84 44.92
N SER A 130 -3.97 24.85 44.03
CA SER A 130 -3.75 26.25 44.39
C SER A 130 -5.02 27.10 44.27
N TYR A 131 -6.16 26.50 43.90
CA TYR A 131 -7.42 27.23 43.77
C TYR A 131 -7.90 27.92 45.07
N PRO A 132 -7.79 27.30 46.26
CA PRO A 132 -8.17 27.97 47.51
C PRO A 132 -7.35 29.24 47.78
N ASP A 133 -6.08 29.26 47.37
CA ASP A 133 -5.21 30.42 47.55
C ASP A 133 -5.48 31.50 46.50
N TRP A 134 -5.78 31.10 45.26
CA TRP A 134 -6.23 32.02 44.21
C TRP A 134 -7.48 32.79 44.63
N GLN A 135 -8.50 32.09 45.16
CA GLN A 135 -9.74 32.75 45.59
C GLN A 135 -9.53 33.81 46.67
N LYS A 136 -8.48 33.68 47.49
CA LYS A 136 -8.15 34.63 48.55
C LYS A 136 -7.33 35.82 48.06
N THR A 137 -6.56 35.64 46.99
CA THR A 137 -5.49 36.60 46.61
C THR A 137 -5.74 37.33 45.31
N TYR A 138 -6.58 36.80 44.41
CA TYR A 138 -6.67 37.33 43.04
C TYR A 138 -7.15 38.80 42.97
N GLU A 139 -8.03 39.20 43.89
CA GLU A 139 -8.58 40.57 43.96
C GLU A 139 -7.51 41.62 44.29
N THR A 140 -6.37 41.20 44.83
CA THR A 140 -5.26 42.07 45.25
C THR A 140 -4.00 41.91 44.38
N LEU A 141 -4.04 41.11 43.32
CA LEU A 141 -2.88 40.89 42.44
C LEU A 141 -2.53 42.12 41.59
N SER A 142 -3.51 42.98 41.32
CA SER A 142 -3.37 44.24 40.60
C SER A 142 -4.39 45.23 41.11
N GLU A 143 -4.13 46.52 40.90
CA GLU A 143 -5.16 47.54 41.06
C GLU A 143 -6.29 47.33 40.03
N MET A 144 -7.49 47.81 40.35
CA MET A 144 -8.67 47.82 39.48
C MET A 144 -9.23 46.43 39.10
N VAL A 145 -8.97 45.40 39.91
CA VAL A 145 -9.60 44.08 39.75
C VAL A 145 -11.03 44.10 40.29
N VAL A 146 -12.00 43.62 39.50
CA VAL A 146 -13.40 43.54 39.92
C VAL A 146 -13.59 42.44 40.97
N PRO A 147 -14.06 42.74 42.19
CA PRO A 147 -14.24 41.74 43.24
C PRO A 147 -15.32 40.71 42.88
N ARG A 148 -15.13 39.46 43.34
CA ARG A 148 -16.03 38.31 43.17
C ARG A 148 -16.38 37.95 41.70
N SER A 149 -15.58 38.42 40.75
CA SER A 149 -15.72 38.20 39.31
C SER A 149 -15.19 36.84 38.81
N THR A 150 -14.39 36.11 39.60
CA THR A 150 -13.79 34.84 39.15
C THR A 150 -14.85 33.74 38.95
N LYS A 151 -14.95 33.20 37.72
CA LYS A 151 -15.92 32.14 37.35
C LYS A 151 -15.27 30.89 36.75
N PHE A 152 -14.34 31.05 35.80
CA PHE A 152 -13.67 29.96 35.09
C PHE A 152 -12.20 30.32 34.77
N MET A 153 -11.39 29.32 34.43
CA MET A 153 -9.93 29.39 34.33
C MET A 153 -9.41 28.96 32.96
N VAL A 154 -8.51 29.75 32.30
CA VAL A 154 -7.40 29.44 31.36
C VAL A 154 -6.86 30.67 30.57
N ARG A 155 -5.57 31.06 30.68
CA ARG A 155 -4.69 31.90 29.78
C ARG A 155 -5.27 33.17 29.10
N ASP A 156 -4.41 34.15 28.77
CA ASP A 156 -4.71 35.20 27.79
C ASP A 156 -5.41 34.64 26.55
N PHE A 157 -6.68 35.02 26.41
CA PHE A 157 -7.58 34.54 25.39
C PHE A 157 -8.50 35.71 25.04
N GLN A 158 -8.51 36.10 23.77
CA GLN A 158 -9.50 37.03 23.26
C GLN A 158 -10.67 36.22 22.69
N TYR A 159 -11.86 36.46 23.23
CA TYR A 159 -13.06 35.84 22.71
C TYR A 159 -13.35 36.38 21.30
N ASN A 160 -13.34 35.48 20.33
CA ASN A 160 -13.73 35.76 18.95
C ASN A 160 -14.74 34.70 18.48
N GLU A 161 -16.02 35.08 18.54
CA GLU A 161 -17.13 34.18 18.18
C GLU A 161 -17.06 33.74 16.71
N GLU A 162 -16.62 34.62 15.81
CA GLU A 162 -16.52 34.34 14.38
C GLU A 162 -15.43 33.31 14.09
N GLU A 163 -14.25 33.48 14.69
CA GLU A 163 -13.12 32.56 14.53
C GLU A 163 -13.45 31.17 15.11
N MET A 164 -14.04 31.12 16.30
CA MET A 164 -14.44 29.87 16.95
C MET A 164 -15.49 29.11 16.13
N LYS A 165 -16.45 29.83 15.54
CA LYS A 165 -17.46 29.25 14.66
C LYS A 165 -16.83 28.73 13.37
N ALA A 166 -15.93 29.50 12.75
CA ALA A 166 -15.22 29.11 11.53
C ALA A 166 -14.40 27.83 11.73
N ASP A 167 -13.63 27.72 12.83
CA ASP A 167 -12.84 26.51 13.14
C ASP A 167 -13.72 25.26 13.31
N LYS A 168 -14.88 25.41 13.96
CA LYS A 168 -15.85 24.31 14.17
C LYS A 168 -16.53 23.89 12.86
N GLU A 169 -16.91 24.85 12.03
CA GLU A 169 -17.47 24.60 10.71
C GLU A 169 -16.46 23.91 9.79
N GLU A 170 -15.20 24.37 9.81
CA GLU A 170 -14.11 23.75 9.05
C GLU A 170 -13.83 22.31 9.50
N MET A 171 -13.76 22.05 10.81
CA MET A 171 -13.57 20.70 11.34
C MET A 171 -14.70 19.76 10.92
N THR A 172 -15.95 20.24 10.98
CA THR A 172 -17.13 19.48 10.56
C THR A 172 -17.11 19.20 9.06
N ARG A 173 -16.74 20.21 8.25
CA ARG A 173 -16.56 20.09 6.79
C ARG A 173 -15.49 19.04 6.45
N LEU A 174 -14.29 19.16 7.00
CA LEU A 174 -13.18 18.24 6.74
C LEU A 174 -13.49 16.81 7.18
N SER A 175 -14.16 16.63 8.33
CA SER A 175 -14.60 15.32 8.80
C SER A 175 -15.62 14.68 7.86
N THR A 176 -16.58 15.48 7.37
CA THR A 176 -17.59 15.05 6.40
C THR A 176 -16.95 14.71 5.05
N ASP A 177 -16.06 15.55 4.53
CA ASP A 177 -15.37 15.34 3.27
C ASP A 177 -14.47 14.09 3.32
N LYS A 178 -13.74 13.87 4.42
CA LYS A 178 -12.97 12.66 4.64
C LYS A 178 -13.85 11.40 4.58
N LYS A 179 -15.00 11.40 5.25
CA LYS A 179 -15.95 10.27 5.22
C LYS A 179 -16.53 10.07 3.81
N LYS A 180 -16.90 11.15 3.14
CA LYS A 180 -17.46 11.14 1.78
C LYS A 180 -16.45 10.61 0.75
N GLN A 181 -15.18 10.96 0.88
CA GLN A 181 -14.10 10.50 -0.02
C GLN A 181 -13.67 9.05 0.23
N PHE A 182 -13.79 8.56 1.47
CA PHE A 182 -13.30 7.23 1.84
C PHE A 182 -13.96 6.09 1.04
N GLY A 183 -15.28 6.09 0.93
CA GLY A 183 -16.03 5.05 0.20
C GLY A 183 -15.62 4.94 -1.28
N PRO A 184 -15.70 6.03 -2.05
CA PRO A 184 -15.24 6.08 -3.44
C PRO A 184 -13.76 5.70 -3.60
N LEU A 185 -12.88 6.14 -2.68
CA LEU A 185 -11.47 5.79 -2.71
C LEU A 185 -11.27 4.27 -2.56
N VAL A 186 -11.91 3.64 -1.57
CA VAL A 186 -11.80 2.18 -1.36
C VAL A 186 -12.36 1.40 -2.55
N ARG A 187 -13.48 1.84 -3.14
CA ARG A 187 -14.03 1.20 -4.33
C ARG A 187 -13.07 1.32 -5.53
N TRP A 188 -12.48 2.48 -5.74
CA TRP A 188 -11.48 2.71 -6.78
C TRP A 188 -10.23 1.86 -6.55
N LEU A 189 -9.72 1.78 -5.32
CA LEU A 189 -8.56 0.95 -4.96
C LEU A 189 -8.81 -0.53 -5.26
N LYS A 190 -9.98 -1.08 -4.90
CA LYS A 190 -10.32 -2.49 -5.16
C LYS A 190 -10.31 -2.82 -6.66
N VAL A 191 -10.93 -1.96 -7.47
CA VAL A 191 -10.97 -2.14 -8.93
C VAL A 191 -9.56 -2.07 -9.52
N ASN A 192 -8.81 -1.02 -9.19
CA ASN A 192 -7.51 -0.78 -9.82
C ASN A 192 -6.40 -1.70 -9.29
N PHE A 193 -6.50 -2.18 -8.05
CA PHE A 193 -5.67 -3.26 -7.55
C PHE A 193 -5.87 -4.54 -8.37
N SER A 194 -7.13 -4.89 -8.66
CA SER A 194 -7.45 -6.08 -9.45
C SER A 194 -6.89 -5.96 -10.88
N GLU A 195 -7.05 -4.79 -11.50
CA GLU A 195 -6.49 -4.49 -12.83
C GLU A 195 -4.96 -4.55 -12.85
N ALA A 196 -4.29 -3.92 -11.88
CA ALA A 196 -2.83 -3.94 -11.77
C ALA A 196 -2.30 -5.36 -11.51
N PHE A 197 -2.99 -6.15 -10.66
CA PHE A 197 -2.64 -7.54 -10.39
C PHE A 197 -2.79 -8.40 -11.65
N ILE A 198 -3.87 -8.23 -12.41
CA ILE A 198 -4.08 -8.92 -13.69
C ILE A 198 -2.93 -8.58 -14.66
N ALA A 199 -2.61 -7.29 -14.83
CA ALA A 199 -1.51 -6.85 -15.69
C ALA A 199 -0.16 -7.45 -15.23
N TRP A 200 0.10 -7.51 -13.92
CA TRP A 200 1.31 -8.11 -13.36
C TRP A 200 1.44 -9.60 -13.71
N ILE A 201 0.35 -10.37 -13.59
CA ILE A 201 0.36 -11.79 -13.98
C ILE A 201 0.56 -11.97 -15.48
N HIS A 202 -0.02 -11.10 -16.32
CA HIS A 202 0.23 -11.13 -17.77
C HIS A 202 1.69 -10.83 -18.11
N ILE A 203 2.33 -9.88 -17.42
CA ILE A 203 3.75 -9.61 -17.56
C ILE A 203 4.58 -10.85 -17.17
N LYS A 204 4.22 -11.57 -16.08
CA LYS A 204 4.88 -12.83 -15.72
C LYS A 204 4.74 -13.89 -16.81
N ALA A 205 3.54 -14.01 -17.40
CA ALA A 205 3.29 -14.93 -18.52
C ALA A 205 4.14 -14.58 -19.74
N LEU A 206 4.22 -13.30 -20.12
CA LEU A 206 5.08 -12.82 -21.21
C LEU A 206 6.56 -13.11 -20.96
N ARG A 207 7.04 -12.88 -19.72
CA ARG A 207 8.44 -13.14 -19.36
C ARG A 207 8.78 -14.63 -19.48
N VAL A 208 7.92 -15.50 -18.97
CA VAL A 208 8.11 -16.96 -19.09
C VAL A 208 8.08 -17.40 -20.54
N PHE A 209 7.14 -16.89 -21.32
CA PHE A 209 7.05 -17.21 -22.74
C PHE A 209 8.32 -16.81 -23.49
N THR A 210 8.74 -15.54 -23.37
CA THR A 210 9.94 -15.02 -24.02
C THR A 210 11.19 -15.78 -23.60
N GLU A 211 11.39 -16.02 -22.30
CA GLU A 211 12.56 -16.75 -21.82
C GLU A 211 12.55 -18.22 -22.26
N SER A 212 11.38 -18.86 -22.30
CA SER A 212 11.25 -20.23 -22.80
C SER A 212 11.60 -20.32 -24.29
N VAL A 213 11.19 -19.33 -25.11
CA VAL A 213 11.59 -19.25 -26.52
C VAL A 213 13.10 -19.03 -26.66
N LEU A 214 13.68 -18.15 -25.83
CA LEU A 214 15.13 -17.88 -25.86
C LEU A 214 15.96 -19.09 -25.42
N ARG A 215 15.51 -19.86 -24.43
CA ARG A 215 16.23 -21.04 -23.91
C ARG A 215 15.99 -22.31 -24.71
N TYR A 216 14.76 -22.54 -25.19
CA TYR A 216 14.35 -23.80 -25.80
C TYR A 216 14.18 -23.73 -27.32
N GLY A 217 14.22 -22.53 -27.90
CA GLY A 217 14.11 -22.32 -29.33
C GLY A 217 12.68 -22.46 -29.88
N LEU A 218 12.61 -22.55 -31.20
CA LEU A 218 11.38 -22.77 -31.97
C LEU A 218 11.38 -24.16 -32.61
N PRO A 219 10.21 -24.78 -32.85
CA PRO A 219 8.86 -24.28 -32.55
C PRO A 219 8.55 -24.24 -31.04
N VAL A 220 7.54 -23.45 -30.66
CA VAL A 220 7.07 -23.31 -29.26
C VAL A 220 6.57 -24.66 -28.76
N ASN A 221 7.45 -25.42 -28.12
CA ASN A 221 7.17 -26.73 -27.54
C ASN A 221 7.74 -26.78 -26.12
N PHE A 222 7.04 -26.10 -25.20
CA PHE A 222 7.37 -26.08 -23.78
C PHE A 222 6.09 -26.00 -22.95
N GLN A 223 6.18 -26.44 -21.70
CA GLN A 223 5.08 -26.45 -20.75
C GLN A 223 5.39 -25.54 -19.56
N ALA A 224 4.61 -24.45 -19.44
CA ALA A 224 4.62 -23.60 -18.25
C ALA A 224 3.74 -24.20 -17.13
N MET A 225 4.20 -24.10 -15.89
CA MET A 225 3.60 -24.75 -14.72
C MET A 225 3.71 -23.83 -13.51
N LEU A 226 2.66 -23.77 -12.71
CA LEU A 226 2.60 -23.02 -11.46
C LEU A 226 2.69 -24.00 -10.30
N LEU A 227 3.77 -23.94 -9.53
CA LEU A 227 3.99 -24.76 -8.36
C LEU A 227 3.75 -23.90 -7.12
N GLN A 228 3.03 -24.42 -6.14
CA GLN A 228 2.91 -23.86 -4.81
C GLN A 228 3.73 -24.73 -3.85
N PRO A 229 4.97 -24.35 -3.52
CA PRO A 229 5.83 -25.15 -2.65
C PRO A 229 5.24 -25.33 -1.25
N ASN A 230 5.39 -26.53 -0.71
CA ASN A 230 5.19 -26.76 0.72
C ASN A 230 6.41 -26.21 1.48
N LYS A 231 6.17 -25.30 2.42
CA LYS A 231 7.21 -24.61 3.20
C LYS A 231 8.26 -25.56 3.80
N LYS A 232 7.87 -26.75 4.24
CA LYS A 232 8.80 -27.72 4.85
C LYS A 232 9.69 -28.43 3.83
N ASN A 233 9.27 -28.48 2.57
CA ASN A 233 9.88 -29.29 1.53
C ASN A 233 10.56 -28.46 0.42
N VAL A 234 10.70 -27.14 0.60
CA VAL A 234 11.29 -26.23 -0.40
C VAL A 234 12.66 -26.72 -0.87
N LYS A 235 13.56 -27.08 0.06
CA LYS A 235 14.91 -27.56 -0.29
C LYS A 235 14.85 -28.83 -1.13
N LYS A 236 14.06 -29.81 -0.71
CA LYS A 236 13.86 -31.07 -1.44
C LYS A 236 13.24 -30.86 -2.82
N LEU A 237 12.27 -29.94 -2.92
CA LEU A 237 11.64 -29.57 -4.19
C LEU A 237 12.68 -29.00 -5.16
N ARG A 238 13.62 -28.17 -4.68
CA ARG A 238 14.73 -27.67 -5.50
C ARG A 238 15.63 -28.79 -5.99
N GLU A 239 16.04 -29.69 -5.11
CA GLU A 239 16.89 -30.84 -5.46
C GLU A 239 16.23 -31.71 -6.56
N VAL A 240 14.94 -32.01 -6.41
CA VAL A 240 14.18 -32.82 -7.37
C VAL A 240 14.03 -32.12 -8.72
N LEU A 241 13.74 -30.82 -8.74
CA LEU A 241 13.67 -30.06 -9.99
C LEU A 241 15.04 -29.94 -10.67
N GLN A 242 16.12 -29.78 -9.88
CA GLN A 242 17.48 -29.78 -10.41
C GLN A 242 17.82 -31.12 -11.06
N ASP A 243 17.58 -32.23 -10.38
CA ASP A 243 17.85 -33.57 -10.94
C ASP A 243 17.02 -33.86 -12.19
N LEU A 244 15.78 -33.37 -12.23
CA LEU A 244 14.88 -33.56 -13.36
C LEU A 244 15.36 -32.80 -14.62
N TYR A 245 15.93 -31.60 -14.45
CA TYR A 245 16.18 -30.68 -15.55
C TYR A 245 17.65 -30.31 -15.79
N LYS A 246 18.61 -30.75 -14.96
CA LYS A 246 20.06 -30.48 -15.11
C LYS A 246 20.63 -30.77 -16.51
N HIS A 247 20.03 -31.70 -17.24
CA HIS A 247 20.45 -32.02 -18.61
C HIS A 247 20.29 -30.83 -19.58
N LEU A 248 19.42 -29.86 -19.26
CA LEU A 248 19.20 -28.65 -20.04
C LEU A 248 20.37 -27.65 -19.95
N ASP A 249 21.21 -27.72 -18.90
CA ASP A 249 22.37 -26.83 -18.75
C ASP A 249 23.40 -27.02 -19.87
N SER A 250 23.52 -28.25 -20.39
CA SER A 250 24.40 -28.60 -21.51
C SER A 250 24.08 -27.82 -22.80
N SER A 251 22.85 -27.29 -22.92
CA SER A 251 22.38 -26.49 -24.06
C SER A 251 22.54 -24.99 -23.84
N ALA A 252 22.69 -24.53 -22.58
CA ALA A 252 22.67 -23.12 -22.20
C ALA A 252 24.07 -22.48 -22.12
N THR A 253 25.14 -23.27 -21.96
CA THR A 253 26.51 -22.76 -21.82
C THR A 253 27.20 -22.42 -23.16
N ALA A 254 26.51 -22.53 -24.30
CA ALA A 254 27.09 -22.17 -25.61
C ALA A 254 26.97 -20.68 -25.97
N SER A 255 26.37 -19.82 -25.13
CA SER A 255 26.24 -18.39 -25.46
C SER A 255 26.31 -17.46 -24.25
N MET A 256 27.32 -16.59 -24.28
CA MET A 256 27.39 -15.24 -23.70
C MET A 256 28.04 -15.06 -22.31
N ASP A 257 29.37 -15.14 -22.28
CA ASP A 257 30.17 -14.22 -21.45
C ASP A 257 30.11 -12.81 -22.09
N ILE A 258 29.16 -11.98 -21.65
CA ILE A 258 29.16 -10.54 -21.97
C ILE A 258 29.89 -9.80 -20.86
N PRO A 259 31.06 -9.19 -21.12
CA PRO A 259 31.77 -8.39 -20.12
C PRO A 259 30.90 -7.21 -19.68
N GLY A 260 30.63 -7.09 -18.37
CA GLY A 260 29.89 -5.97 -17.76
C GLY A 260 28.51 -6.30 -17.20
N LEU A 261 27.98 -7.51 -17.43
CA LEU A 261 26.76 -7.99 -16.74
C LEU A 261 27.16 -8.83 -15.52
N ASN A 262 26.94 -8.31 -14.32
CA ASN A 262 27.17 -9.05 -13.09
C ASN A 262 26.07 -10.13 -12.88
N LEU A 263 26.15 -11.21 -13.66
CA LEU A 263 25.18 -12.32 -13.66
C LEU A 263 25.28 -13.20 -12.39
N SER A 264 26.33 -13.01 -11.59
CA SER A 264 26.67 -13.83 -10.43
C SER A 264 25.70 -13.75 -9.24
N GLN A 265 24.72 -12.82 -9.26
CA GLN A 265 23.78 -12.61 -8.15
C GLN A 265 22.34 -13.09 -8.41
N GLN A 266 22.02 -13.61 -9.61
CA GLN A 266 20.69 -14.17 -9.86
C GLN A 266 20.67 -15.68 -9.62
N GLU A 267 19.64 -16.17 -8.92
CA GLU A 267 19.39 -17.61 -8.77
C GLU A 267 19.22 -18.24 -10.16
N TYR A 268 20.25 -18.95 -10.62
CA TYR A 268 20.23 -19.67 -11.88
C TYR A 268 19.66 -21.07 -11.67
N TYR A 269 18.77 -21.48 -12.58
CA TYR A 269 18.22 -22.83 -12.65
C TYR A 269 18.28 -23.32 -14.11
N PRO A 270 18.43 -24.65 -14.34
CA PRO A 270 18.45 -25.26 -15.68
C PRO A 270 17.14 -25.09 -16.47
N TYR A 271 16.07 -24.72 -15.77
CA TYR A 271 14.76 -24.44 -16.32
C TYR A 271 14.40 -22.97 -16.13
N VAL A 272 13.46 -22.45 -16.93
CA VAL A 272 12.94 -21.10 -16.73
C VAL A 272 12.24 -21.03 -15.38
N TYR A 273 12.59 -20.04 -14.55
CA TYR A 273 12.08 -19.91 -13.20
C TYR A 273 11.73 -18.46 -12.86
N TYR A 274 10.52 -18.26 -12.34
CA TYR A 274 10.08 -17.00 -11.77
C TYR A 274 9.36 -17.22 -10.44
N LYS A 275 9.83 -16.52 -9.40
CA LYS A 275 9.10 -16.41 -8.13
C LYS A 275 7.94 -15.42 -8.26
N ILE A 276 6.78 -15.81 -7.76
CA ILE A 276 5.60 -14.96 -7.56
C ILE A 276 5.33 -14.93 -6.05
N ASP A 277 5.56 -13.76 -5.45
CA ASP A 277 5.27 -13.52 -4.05
C ASP A 277 3.95 -12.77 -3.91
N CYS A 278 2.97 -13.41 -3.28
CA CYS A 278 1.66 -12.80 -3.02
C CYS A 278 1.60 -12.15 -1.62
N ASN A 279 2.72 -12.01 -0.92
CA ASN A 279 2.78 -11.26 0.32
C ASN A 279 2.78 -9.76 0.05
N LEU A 280 1.58 -9.16 0.08
CA LEU A 280 1.38 -7.74 -0.20
C LEU A 280 1.65 -6.81 0.99
N LEU A 281 1.97 -7.37 2.17
CA LEU A 281 2.08 -6.63 3.43
C LEU A 281 3.50 -6.54 3.98
N GLU A 282 4.43 -7.35 3.47
CA GLU A 282 5.85 -7.27 3.83
C GLU A 282 6.61 -6.49 2.78
N PHE A 283 6.72 -5.17 2.97
CA PHE A 283 7.74 -4.39 2.30
C PHE A 283 9.06 -4.59 3.06
N LYS A 284 10.06 -5.19 2.41
CA LYS A 284 11.44 -5.14 2.88
C LYS A 284 12.07 -3.81 2.54
#